data_AF-A0A925U422-F1
#
_entry.id   AF-A0A925U422-F1
#
_cell.length_a   1.000
_cell.length_b   1.000
_cell.length_c   1.000
_cell.angle_alpha   90.00
_cell.angle_beta   90.00
_cell.angle_gamma   90.00
#
_symmetry.space_group_name_H-M   'P 1'
#
loop_
_entity.id
_entity.type
_entity.pdbx_description
1 polymer ?
#
loop_
_entity_poly.entity_id
_entity_poly.type
_entity_poly.pdbx_seq_one_letter_code
_entity_poly.pdbx_strand_id
1 'polypeptide(L)'
;MRFRFVLMLCALQLALAQLTAAALTVKNLDTEDRKITIKENEKKTERTLKPSEIVTDACAAACEIETADGDVYDFDGNEFVTIEEGLLFIGDTDTQPTATAPVPPQSSR
;
A
#
# COMPACT_ATOMS: atom_id res chain seq x y z
N MET A 1 -31.97 -29.81 -31.69
CA MET A 1 -31.69 -28.40 -31.31
C MET A 1 -31.87 -28.15 -29.80
N ARG A 2 -31.28 -28.98 -28.92
CA ARG A 2 -31.42 -28.85 -27.45
C ARG A 2 -30.12 -29.08 -26.67
N PHE A 3 -28.97 -29.03 -27.37
CA PHE A 3 -27.65 -29.21 -26.76
C PHE A 3 -26.67 -28.07 -27.09
N ARG A 4 -27.11 -27.05 -27.84
CA ARG A 4 -26.31 -25.86 -28.14
C ARG A 4 -26.40 -24.77 -27.06
N PHE A 5 -27.36 -24.88 -26.14
CA PHE A 5 -27.57 -23.88 -25.09
C PHE A 5 -26.78 -24.17 -23.80
N VAL A 6 -26.29 -25.39 -23.60
CA VAL A 6 -25.62 -25.79 -22.35
C VAL A 6 -24.11 -25.46 -22.39
N LEU A 7 -23.49 -25.39 -23.57
CA LEU A 7 -22.06 -25.08 -23.72
C LEU A 7 -21.74 -23.58 -23.70
N MET A 8 -22.73 -22.70 -23.79
CA MET A 8 -22.54 -21.25 -23.87
C MET A 8 -22.67 -20.52 -22.52
N LEU A 9 -22.82 -21.26 -21.42
CA LEU A 9 -22.96 -20.70 -20.06
C LEU A 9 -21.77 -20.95 -19.13
N CYS A 10 -20.75 -21.72 -19.56
CA CYS A 10 -19.56 -22.00 -18.74
C CYS A 10 -18.35 -21.07 -19.02
N ALA A 11 -18.42 -20.20 -20.03
CA ALA A 11 -17.28 -19.36 -20.41
C ALA A 11 -17.20 -17.99 -19.70
N LEU A 12 -18.15 -17.68 -18.81
CA LEU A 12 -18.28 -16.35 -18.18
C LEU A 12 -17.84 -16.29 -16.71
N GLN A 13 -17.01 -17.22 -16.25
CA GLN A 13 -16.59 -17.28 -14.83
C GLN A 13 -15.09 -17.12 -14.58
N LEU A 14 -14.27 -16.84 -15.60
CA LEU A 14 -12.81 -16.95 -15.49
C LEU A 14 -12.01 -15.69 -15.85
N ALA A 15 -12.51 -14.49 -15.53
CA ALA A 15 -11.76 -13.26 -15.80
C ALA A 15 -11.90 -12.13 -14.75
N LEU A 16 -12.22 -12.45 -13.49
CA LEU A 16 -11.88 -11.53 -12.40
C LEU A 16 -10.50 -11.93 -11.87
N ALA A 17 -9.46 -11.65 -12.66
CA ALA A 17 -8.16 -11.42 -12.07
C ALA A 17 -8.34 -10.19 -11.18
N GLN A 18 -8.45 -10.39 -9.87
CA GLN A 18 -8.34 -9.29 -8.93
C GLN A 18 -6.92 -8.76 -9.13
N LEU A 19 -6.78 -7.68 -9.89
CA LEU A 19 -5.56 -6.89 -9.82
C LEU A 19 -5.48 -6.47 -8.36
N THR A 20 -4.59 -7.12 -7.60
CA THR A 20 -4.13 -6.61 -6.33
C THR A 20 -3.44 -5.29 -6.67
N ALA A 21 -4.19 -4.19 -6.64
CA ALA A 21 -3.60 -2.87 -6.69
C ALA A 21 -2.56 -2.85 -5.56
N ALA A 22 -1.30 -2.57 -5.92
CA ALA A 22 -0.28 -2.36 -4.93
C ALA A 22 -0.78 -1.22 -4.04
N ALA A 23 -0.86 -1.47 -2.73
CA ALA A 23 -1.35 -0.50 -1.77
C ALA A 23 -0.17 0.34 -1.25
N LEU A 24 -0.46 1.60 -0.92
CA LEU A 24 0.52 2.52 -0.39
C LEU A 24 1.07 1.98 0.92
N THR A 25 2.40 1.94 0.99
CA THR A 25 3.12 1.47 2.16
C THR A 25 3.76 2.66 2.85
N VAL A 26 3.51 2.84 4.16
CA VAL A 26 4.15 3.89 4.97
C VAL A 26 5.09 3.27 5.98
N LYS A 27 6.34 3.74 6.04
CA LYS A 27 7.31 3.36 7.06
C LYS A 27 7.73 4.57 7.87
N ASN A 28 7.69 4.47 9.19
CA ASN A 28 8.26 5.49 10.06
C ASN A 28 9.77 5.26 10.23
N LEU A 29 10.61 6.17 9.70
CA LEU A 29 12.06 6.13 9.90
C LEU A 29 12.52 6.98 11.09
N ASP A 30 11.63 7.77 11.69
CA ASP A 30 11.95 8.53 12.88
C ASP A 30 12.13 7.66 14.12
N THR A 31 12.86 8.20 15.08
CA THR A 31 13.05 7.60 16.41
C THR A 31 11.86 7.82 17.34
N GLU A 32 10.85 8.57 16.91
CA GLU A 32 9.65 8.94 17.66
C GLU A 32 8.38 8.37 17.02
N ASP A 33 7.31 8.26 17.82
CA ASP A 33 5.99 7.92 17.32
C ASP A 33 5.46 9.04 16.41
N ARG A 34 4.96 8.68 15.23
CA ARG A 34 4.40 9.63 14.26
C ARG A 34 2.93 9.38 14.03
N LYS A 35 2.10 10.38 14.34
CA LYS A 35 0.68 10.38 14.04
C LYS A 35 0.46 10.91 12.63
N ILE A 36 -0.28 10.15 11.84
CA ILE A 36 -0.76 10.53 10.51
C ILE A 36 -2.26 10.30 10.43
N THR A 37 -2.90 11.05 9.55
CA THR A 37 -4.29 10.81 9.20
C THR A 37 -4.44 10.59 7.71
N ILE A 38 -4.96 9.42 7.36
CA ILE A 38 -5.15 8.99 5.98
C ILE A 38 -6.60 9.27 5.57
N LYS A 39 -6.79 9.98 4.47
CA LYS A 39 -8.09 10.22 3.83
C LYS A 39 -8.11 9.51 2.49
N GLU A 40 -8.93 8.47 2.39
CA GLU A 40 -9.13 7.71 1.17
C GLU A 40 -10.62 7.77 0.82
N ASN A 41 -10.96 8.41 -0.30
CA ASN A 41 -12.33 8.77 -0.64
C ASN A 41 -13.01 9.56 0.50
N GLU A 42 -14.13 9.07 1.04
CA GLU A 42 -14.85 9.69 2.17
C GLU A 42 -14.41 9.15 3.54
N LYS A 43 -13.45 8.22 3.58
CA LYS A 43 -13.01 7.57 4.81
C LYS A 43 -11.76 8.26 5.37
N LYS A 44 -11.83 8.68 6.63
CA LYS A 44 -10.70 9.22 7.40
C LYS A 44 -10.25 8.19 8.45
N THR A 45 -8.98 7.81 8.43
CA THR A 45 -8.38 6.85 9.38
C THR A 45 -7.14 7.45 10.01
N GLU A 46 -7.13 7.53 11.34
CA GLU A 46 -5.95 7.96 12.09
C GLU A 46 -5.05 6.78 12.42
N ARG A 47 -3.73 6.95 12.29
CA ARG A 47 -2.72 5.95 12.64
C ARG A 47 -1.57 6.63 13.38
N THR A 48 -1.09 5.98 14.44
CA THR A 48 0.18 6.33 15.08
C THR A 48 1.17 5.23 14.78
N LEU A 49 2.21 5.55 14.01
CA LEU A 49 3.28 4.62 13.65
C LEU A 49 4.42 4.76 14.65
N LYS A 50 4.78 3.66 15.29
CA LYS A 50 5.98 3.59 16.14
C LYS A 50 7.26 3.68 15.31
N PRO A 51 8.41 3.96 15.92
CA PRO A 51 9.70 3.90 15.25
C PRO A 51 9.89 2.58 14.48
N SER A 52 10.31 2.67 13.22
CA SER A 52 10.47 1.52 12.30
C SER A 52 9.20 0.73 11.96
N GLU A 53 8.02 1.17 12.40
CA GLU A 53 6.76 0.52 12.03
C GLU A 53 6.47 0.73 10.53
N ILE A 54 5.93 -0.32 9.91
CA ILE A 54 5.52 -0.35 8.51
C ILE A 54 4.04 -0.67 8.44
N VAL A 55 3.29 0.13 7.68
CA VAL A 55 1.90 -0.11 7.30
C VAL A 55 1.87 -0.39 5.81
N THR A 56 1.52 -1.61 5.40
CA THR A 56 1.58 -2.06 3.99
C THR A 56 0.27 -1.85 3.20
N ASP A 57 -0.75 -1.31 3.87
CA ASP A 57 -2.12 -1.18 3.35
C ASP A 57 -2.73 0.16 3.76
N ALA A 58 -1.94 1.23 3.71
CA ALA A 58 -2.38 2.55 4.16
C ALA A 58 -3.53 3.08 3.29
N CYS A 59 -3.44 2.94 1.98
CA CYS A 59 -4.53 3.15 1.03
C CYS A 59 -4.37 2.26 -0.19
N ALA A 60 -5.47 1.80 -0.78
CA ALA A 60 -5.50 0.93 -1.96
C ALA A 60 -5.84 1.69 -3.26
N ALA A 61 -6.24 2.95 -3.12
CA ALA A 61 -6.44 3.92 -4.19
C ALA A 61 -5.80 5.26 -3.80
N ALA A 62 -5.91 6.26 -4.68
CA ALA A 62 -5.43 7.61 -4.42
C ALA A 62 -5.96 8.16 -3.09
N CYS A 63 -5.06 8.73 -2.30
CA CYS A 63 -5.35 9.15 -0.93
C CYS A 63 -4.53 10.37 -0.52
N GLU A 64 -5.04 11.12 0.45
CA GLU A 64 -4.31 12.20 1.11
C GLU A 64 -3.81 11.72 2.47
N ILE A 65 -2.57 12.06 2.85
CA ILE A 65 -2.05 11.85 4.20
C ILE A 65 -1.74 13.19 4.84
N GLU A 66 -2.32 13.42 6.01
CA GLU A 66 -2.14 14.61 6.85
C GLU A 66 -1.21 14.27 8.03
N THR A 67 -0.14 15.04 8.22
CA THR A 67 0.78 14.91 9.38
C THR A 67 0.16 15.48 10.65
N ALA A 68 0.78 15.21 11.80
CA ALA A 68 0.38 15.82 13.06
C ALA A 68 0.48 17.35 13.06
N ASP A 69 1.37 17.92 12.26
CA ASP A 69 1.59 19.36 12.12
C ASP A 69 0.60 20.01 11.14
N GLY A 70 -0.21 19.20 10.44
CA GLY A 70 -1.27 19.65 9.54
C GLY A 70 -0.86 19.75 8.08
N ASP A 71 0.35 19.32 7.73
CA ASP A 71 0.79 19.23 6.33
C ASP A 71 0.05 18.09 5.62
N VAL A 72 -0.35 18.32 4.36
CA VAL A 72 -1.14 17.37 3.57
C VAL A 72 -0.38 16.98 2.31
N TYR A 73 -0.34 15.69 2.02
CA TYR A 73 0.37 15.08 0.89
C TYR A 73 -0.57 14.19 0.09
N ASP A 74 -0.57 14.35 -1.22
CA ASP A 74 -1.36 13.54 -2.16
C ASP A 74 -0.53 12.36 -2.68
N PHE A 75 -1.15 11.18 -2.73
CA PHE A 75 -0.55 9.96 -3.26
C PHE A 75 -1.52 9.21 -4.17
N ASP A 76 -0.98 8.47 -5.14
CA ASP A 76 -1.74 7.67 -6.11
C ASP A 76 -2.19 6.32 -5.52
N GLY A 77 -1.61 5.91 -4.40
CA GLY A 77 -2.06 4.77 -3.59
C GLY A 77 -1.25 3.49 -3.76
N ASN A 78 -0.08 3.55 -4.41
CA ASN A 78 0.78 2.40 -4.71
C ASN A 78 2.27 2.64 -4.41
N GLU A 79 2.58 3.75 -3.75
CA GLU A 79 3.93 4.19 -3.45
C GLU A 79 4.47 3.60 -2.14
N PHE A 80 5.80 3.55 -2.04
CA PHE A 80 6.49 3.43 -0.76
C PHE A 80 6.77 4.81 -0.22
N VAL A 81 6.28 5.10 0.98
CA VAL A 81 6.42 6.39 1.66
C VAL A 81 7.18 6.19 2.96
N THR A 82 8.16 7.06 3.20
CA THR A 82 8.90 7.14 4.46
C THR A 82 8.51 8.40 5.23
N ILE A 83 8.46 8.29 6.56
CA ILE A 83 8.35 9.45 7.45
C ILE A 83 9.73 9.73 8.01
N GLU A 84 10.25 10.92 7.73
CA GLU A 84 11.55 11.42 8.17
C GLU A 84 11.41 12.85 8.67
N GLU A 85 11.85 13.10 9.90
CA GLU A 85 11.70 14.38 10.61
C GLU A 85 10.26 14.90 10.62
N GLY A 86 9.27 13.99 10.66
CA GLY A 86 7.84 14.30 10.63
C GLY A 86 7.26 14.61 9.24
N LEU A 87 8.08 14.61 8.19
CA LEU A 87 7.69 14.86 6.81
C LEU A 87 7.58 13.56 6.01
N LEU A 88 6.79 13.57 4.94
CA LEU A 88 6.60 12.40 4.07
C LEU A 88 7.45 12.51 2.81
N PHE A 89 8.15 11.42 2.50
CA PHE A 89 8.97 11.28 1.30
C PHE A 89 8.62 10.00 0.54
N ILE A 90 8.71 10.03 -0.78
CA ILE A 90 8.64 8.80 -1.58
C ILE A 90 9.97 8.08 -1.41
N GLY A 91 9.93 6.89 -0.80
CA GLY A 91 11.12 6.08 -0.54
C GLY A 91 11.59 5.31 -1.77
N ASP A 92 12.84 4.86 -1.73
CA ASP A 92 13.43 4.07 -2.80
C ASP A 92 12.79 2.69 -2.89
N THR A 93 12.47 2.25 -4.12
CA THR A 93 11.87 0.93 -4.37
C THR A 93 12.75 -0.23 -3.90
N ASP A 94 14.07 -0.04 -3.82
CA ASP A 94 15.03 -1.03 -3.32
C ASP A 94 14.93 -1.25 -1.80
N THR A 95 14.40 -0.26 -1.08
CA THR A 95 14.19 -0.31 0.38
C THR A 95 12.75 -0.64 0.77
N GLN A 96 11.85 -0.70 -0.22
CA GLN A 96 10.46 -1.06 -0.01
C GLN A 96 10.36 -2.48 0.55
N PRO A 97 9.67 -2.68 1.69
CA PRO A 97 9.38 -3.99 2.23
C PRO A 97 8.60 -4.80 1.18
N THR A 98 9.23 -5.81 0.58
CA THR A 98 8.57 -6.64 -0.42
C THR A 98 7.59 -7.57 0.29
N ALA A 99 6.30 -7.45 -0.02
CA ALA A 99 5.32 -8.45 0.35
C ALA A 99 5.67 -9.75 -0.41
N THR A 100 6.42 -10.65 0.22
CA THR A 100 6.84 -11.97 -0.29
C THR A 100 7.68 -12.00 -1.58
N ALA A 101 9.00 -11.90 -1.42
CA ALA A 101 9.94 -12.69 -2.21
C ALA A 101 10.87 -13.45 -1.24
N PRO A 102 11.19 -14.74 -1.47
CA PRO A 102 12.14 -15.44 -0.61
C PRO A 102 13.50 -14.76 -0.76
N VAL A 103 14.05 -14.29 0.36
CA VAL A 103 15.43 -13.78 0.43
C VAL A 103 16.35 -14.86 -0.17
N PRO A 104 17.01 -14.62 -1.32
CA PRO A 104 18.06 -15.52 -1.78
C PRO A 104 19.12 -15.55 -0.68
N PRO A 105 19.67 -16.71 -0.30
CA PRO A 105 20.69 -16.77 0.73
C PRO A 105 21.83 -15.84 0.33
N GLN A 106 22.04 -14.77 1.10
CA GLN A 106 23.18 -13.88 0.89
C GLN A 106 24.42 -14.74 1.08
N SER A 107 25.11 -15.00 -0.03
CA SER A 107 26.40 -15.68 -0.05
C SER A 107 27.40 -14.81 0.71
N SER A 108 27.59 -15.10 1.99
CA SER A 108 28.73 -14.59 2.75
C SER A 108 30.01 -15.03 2.03
N ARG A 109 30.73 -14.10 1.42
CA ARG A 109 32.09 -14.30 0.97
C ARG A 109 32.89 -13.02 1.20
#